data_AF-A0AAP2DJ87-F1
#
_entry.id   AF-A0AAP2DJ87-F1
#
_cell.length_a   1.000
_cell.length_b   1.000
_cell.length_c   1.000
_cell.angle_alpha   90.00
_cell.angle_beta   90.00
_cell.angle_gamma   90.00
#
_symmetry.space_group_name_H-M   'P 1'
#
loop_
_entity.id
_entity.type
_entity.pdbx_description
1 polymer ?
#
loop_
_entity_poly.entity_id
_entity_poly.type
_entity_poly.pdbx_seq_one_letter_code
_entity_poly.pdbx_strand_id
1 'polypeptide(L)'
;MEDMSGDAILKTPLVQRKELFWDISPERVETVLRENDDWAIVRIFEYGKIADIFDAIEFYGPQKTARVLSREKLRPTARVMAYLFLNVDPEHRYL
;
A
#
# COMPACT_ATOMS: atom_id res chain seq x y z
N MET A 1 9.00 8.88 29.48
CA MET A 1 9.19 8.35 28.11
C MET A 1 8.01 8.88 27.35
N GLU A 2 8.21 9.95 26.59
CA GLU A 2 7.12 10.71 25.98
C GLU A 2 6.35 9.82 25.02
N ASP A 3 5.06 9.73 25.30
CA ASP A 3 4.05 9.14 24.43
C ASP A 3 3.99 9.99 23.16
N MET A 4 4.61 9.50 22.09
CA MET A 4 4.49 10.06 20.75
C MET A 4 3.16 9.62 20.12
N SER A 5 2.05 9.78 20.84
CA SER A 5 0.68 9.79 20.28
C SER A 5 0.44 11.10 19.54
N GLY A 6 1.37 11.43 18.65
CA GLY A 6 1.26 12.53 17.71
C GLY A 6 0.44 12.05 16.53
N ASP A 7 -0.87 12.20 16.66
CA ASP A 7 -1.88 12.05 15.60
C ASP A 7 -1.69 13.15 14.54
N ALA A 8 -0.48 13.26 13.99
CA ALA A 8 -0.21 14.03 12.81
C ALA A 8 -1.07 13.39 11.72
N ILE A 9 -2.15 14.10 11.33
CA ILE A 9 -2.98 13.76 10.19
C ILE A 9 -2.04 13.72 8.98
N LEU A 10 -1.46 12.56 8.72
CA LEU A 10 -0.66 12.29 7.53
C LEU A 10 -1.62 12.38 6.35
N LYS A 11 -1.63 13.55 5.70
CA LYS A 11 -2.40 13.79 4.49
C LYS A 11 -1.69 13.09 3.33
N THR A 12 -1.95 11.80 3.15
CA THR A 12 -1.60 11.12 1.90
C THR A 12 -2.68 11.40 0.84
N PRO A 13 -2.31 11.62 -0.44
CA PRO A 13 -3.28 11.73 -1.53
C PRO A 13 -4.16 10.48 -1.68
N LEU A 14 -3.73 9.33 -1.15
CA LEU A 14 -4.47 8.06 -1.18
C LEU A 14 -5.87 8.16 -0.56
N VAL A 15 -6.08 9.04 0.44
CA VAL A 15 -7.41 9.27 1.05
C VAL A 15 -8.44 9.74 0.01
N GLN A 16 -7.98 10.41 -1.06
CA GLN A 16 -8.84 10.96 -2.10
C GLN A 16 -9.13 9.96 -3.22
N ARG A 17 -8.47 8.80 -3.24
CA ARG A 17 -8.60 7.76 -4.28
C ARG A 17 -9.79 6.83 -4.01
N LYS A 18 -11.00 7.41 -4.01
CA LYS A 18 -12.25 6.69 -3.69
C LYS A 18 -12.47 5.45 -4.55
N GLU A 19 -12.04 5.50 -5.81
CA GLU A 19 -12.14 4.39 -6.76
C GLU A 19 -11.20 3.22 -6.47
N LEU A 20 -10.27 3.33 -5.51
CA LEU A 20 -9.50 2.20 -4.98
C LEU A 20 -10.19 1.52 -3.79
N PHE A 21 -11.08 2.25 -3.12
CA PHE A 21 -11.71 1.85 -1.87
C PHE A 21 -13.24 1.77 -2.01
N TRP A 22 -13.71 1.36 -3.19
CA TRP A 22 -15.13 1.38 -3.57
C TRP A 22 -16.04 0.49 -2.72
N ASP A 23 -15.46 -0.48 -2.02
CA ASP A 23 -16.16 -1.45 -1.17
C ASP A 23 -16.14 -1.09 0.32
N ILE A 24 -15.60 0.08 0.69
CA ILE A 24 -15.64 0.61 2.06
C ILE A 24 -16.21 2.03 2.08
N SER A 25 -16.73 2.45 3.23
CA SER A 25 -17.27 3.80 3.37
C SER A 25 -16.14 4.84 3.34
N PRO A 26 -16.37 6.04 2.76
CA PRO A 26 -15.33 7.07 2.62
C PRO A 26 -14.66 7.45 3.96
N GLU A 27 -15.42 7.44 5.05
CA GLU A 27 -14.96 7.80 6.39
C GLU A 27 -13.97 6.77 6.96
N ARG A 28 -13.98 5.54 6.42
CA ARG A 28 -13.10 4.45 6.85
C ARG A 28 -11.80 4.36 6.07
N VAL A 29 -11.64 5.11 4.98
CA VAL A 29 -10.45 5.04 4.13
C VAL A 29 -9.20 5.40 4.93
N GLU A 30 -9.24 6.50 5.69
CA GLU A 30 -8.12 6.92 6.55
C GLU A 30 -7.76 5.85 7.59
N THR A 31 -8.77 5.28 8.25
CA THR A 31 -8.57 4.21 9.24
C THR A 31 -7.93 2.98 8.60
N VAL A 32 -8.43 2.54 7.45
CA VAL A 32 -7.90 1.35 6.77
C VAL A 32 -6.48 1.56 6.28
N LEU A 33 -6.15 2.75 5.77
CA LEU A 33 -4.78 3.10 5.39
C LEU A 33 -3.80 3.00 6.57
N ARG A 34 -4.27 3.14 7.83
CA ARG A 34 -3.42 3.06 9.03
C ARG A 34 -3.42 1.68 9.70
N GLU A 35 -4.61 1.10 9.87
CA GLU A 35 -4.82 -0.08 10.71
C GLU A 35 -4.84 -1.39 9.91
N ASN A 36 -5.04 -1.31 8.60
CA ASN A 36 -5.02 -2.47 7.69
C ASN A 36 -4.18 -2.14 6.45
N ASP A 37 -2.97 -1.70 6.73
CA ASP A 37 -1.97 -1.23 5.77
C ASP A 37 -1.54 -2.31 4.76
N ASP A 38 -1.38 -3.57 5.18
CA ASP A 38 -1.04 -4.67 4.28
C ASP A 38 -2.10 -4.85 3.18
N TRP A 39 -3.39 -4.85 3.54
CA TRP A 39 -4.48 -4.90 2.56
C TRP A 39 -4.49 -3.67 1.65
N ALA A 40 -4.25 -2.48 2.21
CA ALA A 40 -4.24 -1.24 1.45
C ALA A 40 -3.09 -1.24 0.42
N ILE A 41 -1.90 -1.69 0.82
CA ILE A 41 -0.73 -1.85 -0.07
C ILE A 41 -1.09 -2.75 -1.26
N VAL A 42 -1.63 -3.95 -1.00
CA VAL A 42 -2.01 -4.88 -2.07
C VAL A 42 -3.02 -4.24 -3.01
N ARG A 43 -4.06 -3.62 -2.44
CA ARG A 43 -5.13 -2.99 -3.20
C ARG A 43 -4.62 -1.87 -4.10
N ILE A 44 -3.74 -1.01 -3.59
CA ILE A 44 -3.16 0.07 -4.39
C ILE A 44 -2.31 -0.51 -5.53
N PHE A 45 -1.56 -1.58 -5.30
CA PHE A 45 -0.79 -2.21 -6.38
C PHE A 45 -1.67 -2.95 -7.40
N GLU A 46 -2.83 -3.48 -7.00
CA GLU A 46 -3.74 -4.20 -7.89
C GLU A 46 -4.62 -3.32 -8.76
N TYR A 47 -5.05 -2.16 -8.25
CA TYR A 47 -6.05 -1.32 -8.91
C TYR A 47 -5.60 0.14 -9.09
N GLY A 48 -4.51 0.54 -8.44
CA GLY A 48 -3.95 1.88 -8.51
C GLY A 48 -3.26 2.19 -9.83
N LYS A 49 -3.13 3.48 -10.08
CA LYS A 49 -2.25 4.01 -11.12
C LYS A 49 -0.83 4.14 -10.56
N ILE A 50 0.13 4.39 -11.45
CA ILE A 50 1.55 4.54 -11.07
C ILE A 50 1.74 5.59 -9.97
N ALA A 51 1.03 6.72 -10.02
CA ALA A 51 1.10 7.74 -8.97
C ALA A 51 0.65 7.20 -7.60
N ASP A 52 -0.44 6.42 -7.55
CA ASP A 52 -0.95 5.83 -6.31
C ASP A 52 0.07 4.83 -5.72
N ILE A 53 0.77 4.09 -6.59
CA ILE A 53 1.86 3.19 -6.19
C ILE A 53 3.02 3.96 -5.56
N PHE A 54 3.44 5.08 -6.16
CA PHE A 54 4.46 5.95 -5.57
C PHE A 54 4.02 6.50 -4.22
N ASP A 55 2.79 7.02 -4.12
CA ASP A 55 2.23 7.52 -2.86
C ASP A 55 2.22 6.44 -1.79
N ALA A 56 1.91 5.18 -2.14
CA ALA A 56 1.95 4.06 -1.21
C ALA A 56 3.38 3.72 -0.76
N ILE A 57 4.36 3.73 -1.67
CA ILE A 57 5.76 3.46 -1.33
C ILE A 57 6.31 4.56 -0.41
N GLU A 58 5.99 5.83 -0.68
CA GLU A 58 6.38 6.95 0.16
C GLU A 58 5.71 6.90 1.54
N PHE A 59 4.40 6.60 1.57
CA PHE A 59 3.61 6.58 2.80
C PHE A 59 3.96 5.41 3.73
N TYR A 60 4.08 4.19 3.19
CA TYR A 60 4.33 2.98 3.99
C TYR A 60 5.82 2.66 4.16
N GLY A 61 6.67 3.23 3.31
CA GLY A 61 8.09 2.91 3.22
C GLY A 61 8.36 1.67 2.35
N PRO A 62 9.43 1.69 1.53
CA PRO A 62 9.69 0.64 0.55
C PRO A 62 9.92 -0.74 1.16
N GLN A 63 10.54 -0.83 2.34
CA GLN A 63 10.81 -2.12 3.00
C GLN A 63 9.51 -2.82 3.43
N LYS A 64 8.56 -2.06 3.98
CA LYS A 64 7.26 -2.60 4.39
C LYS A 64 6.46 -3.02 3.17
N THR A 65 6.35 -2.14 2.18
CA THR A 65 5.64 -2.41 0.92
C THR A 65 6.20 -3.66 0.24
N ALA A 66 7.52 -3.78 0.11
CA ALA A 66 8.17 -4.96 -0.46
C ALA A 66 7.85 -6.24 0.33
N ARG A 67 7.92 -6.18 1.68
CA ARG A 67 7.61 -7.31 2.55
C ARG A 67 6.18 -7.80 2.36
N VAL A 68 5.21 -6.90 2.30
CA VAL A 68 3.79 -7.25 2.06
C VAL A 68 3.63 -7.92 0.70
N LEU A 69 4.10 -7.27 -0.36
CA LEU A 69 3.94 -7.75 -1.73
C LEU A 69 4.63 -9.11 -1.96
N SER A 70 5.73 -9.41 -1.26
CA SER A 70 6.40 -10.72 -1.32
C SER A 70 5.61 -11.89 -0.71
N ARG A 71 4.56 -11.58 0.06
CA ARG A 71 3.73 -12.56 0.78
C ARG A 71 2.40 -12.84 0.13
N GLU A 72 1.98 -11.96 -0.74
CA GLU A 72 0.64 -11.95 -1.30
C GLU A 72 0.60 -12.53 -2.71
N LYS A 73 -0.53 -13.16 -3.05
CA LYS A 73 -0.79 -13.61 -4.42
C LYS A 73 -1.35 -12.46 -5.24
N LEU A 74 -0.46 -11.73 -5.90
CA LEU A 74 -0.80 -10.54 -6.67
C LEU A 74 -1.28 -10.88 -8.09
N ARG A 75 -2.18 -10.05 -8.62
CA ARG A 75 -2.50 -10.01 -10.07
C ARG A 75 -1.23 -9.79 -10.91
N PRO A 76 -1.18 -10.29 -12.17
CA PRO A 76 0.00 -10.16 -13.04
C PRO A 76 0.56 -8.73 -13.16
N THR A 77 -0.31 -7.73 -13.36
CA THR A 77 0.14 -6.33 -13.45
C THR A 77 0.76 -5.83 -12.14
N ALA A 78 0.15 -6.15 -11.00
CA ALA A 78 0.67 -5.79 -9.68
C ALA A 78 2.03 -6.45 -9.40
N ARG A 79 2.23 -7.70 -9.86
CA ARG A 79 3.53 -8.38 -9.78
C ARG A 79 4.59 -7.65 -10.57
N VAL A 80 4.28 -7.24 -11.81
CA VAL A 80 5.20 -6.46 -12.65
C VAL A 80 5.56 -5.15 -11.95
N MET A 81 4.58 -4.45 -11.37
CA MET A 81 4.85 -3.20 -10.63
C MET A 81 5.69 -3.43 -9.37
N ALA A 82 5.41 -4.50 -8.61
CA ALA A 82 6.20 -4.88 -7.43
C ALA A 82 7.67 -5.16 -7.80
N TYR A 83 7.90 -5.84 -8.93
CA TYR A 83 9.24 -6.07 -9.44
C TYR A 83 9.90 -4.77 -9.92
N LEU A 84 9.22 -3.97 -10.73
CA LEU A 84 9.78 -2.75 -11.31
C LEU A 84 10.15 -1.69 -10.25
N PHE A 85 9.32 -1.50 -9.23
CA PHE A 85 9.52 -0.44 -8.24
C PHE A 85 10.25 -0.89 -6.98
N LEU A 86 10.18 -2.18 -6.64
CA LEU A 86 10.70 -2.70 -5.35
C LEU A 86 11.57 -3.95 -5.51
N ASN A 87 11.82 -4.42 -6.73
CA ASN A 87 12.56 -5.64 -7.04
C ASN A 87 12.01 -6.88 -6.31
N VAL A 88 10.67 -6.94 -6.17
CA VAL A 88 9.96 -8.07 -5.55
C VAL A 88 9.34 -8.95 -6.62
N ASP A 89 9.73 -10.22 -6.67
CA ASP A 89 9.00 -11.28 -7.35
C ASP A 89 8.34 -12.21 -6.31
N PRO A 90 7.00 -12.14 -6.14
CA PRO A 90 6.30 -12.98 -5.17
C PRO A 90 6.41 -14.49 -5.44
N GLU A 91 6.71 -14.89 -6.68
CA GLU A 91 6.85 -16.30 -7.07
C GLU A 91 8.29 -16.81 -6.97
N HIS A 92 9.28 -15.92 -7.05
CA HIS A 92 10.68 -16.23 -6.79
C HIS A 92 11.09 -15.73 -5.41
N ARG A 93 10.57 -16.38 -4.35
CA ARG A 93 11.29 -16.40 -3.08
C ARG A 93 12.54 -17.26 -3.25
N TYR A 94 13.62 -16.66 -3.73
CA TYR A 94 14.92 -17.29 -3.59
C TYR A 94 15.24 -17.35 -2.10
N LEU A 95 15.30 -18.59 -1.58
CA LEU A 95 15.98 -18.98 -0.34
C LEU A 95 17.47 -18.62 -0.44
#